data_AF-A0A6C1NQF7-F1
#
_entry.id   AF-A0A6C1NQF7-F1
#
_cell.length_a   1.000
_cell.length_b   1.000
_cell.length_c   1.000
_cell.angle_alpha   90.00
_cell.angle_beta   90.00
_cell.angle_gamma   90.00
#
_symmetry.space_group_name_H-M   'P 1'
#
loop_
_entity.id
_entity.type
_entity.pdbx_description
1 polymer ?
#
loop_
_entity_poly.entity_id
_entity_poly.type
_entity_poly.pdbx_seq_one_letter_code
_entity_poly.pdbx_strand_id
1 'polypeptide(L)'
;MTDSPFRERFQLLDCIADGPVRSHQALAHTGVVVMVHLLPSGEAGQDRMAQVEALRNDPQGRILEVTEDEGRPVVVTKFILDFESFDAWLRQVGAGSAGGTPPAEAGPAGRDLGGDAATQGSAGGVGAVGSQGPPEEDGQDGGDEDGPGEFTRMFRAVDPPPEAASTRADEPPQPHEGPPPPDPT
;
A
#
# COMPACT_ATOMS: atom_id res chain seq x y z
N MET A 1 1.50 36.96 -0.71
CA MET A 1 1.54 35.72 -1.51
C MET A 1 2.64 34.88 -0.91
N THR A 2 2.28 33.84 -0.18
CA THR A 2 3.25 32.90 0.39
C THR A 2 3.29 31.74 -0.60
N ASP A 3 4.36 31.66 -1.39
CA ASP A 3 4.54 30.48 -2.23
C ASP A 3 4.81 29.28 -1.33
N SER A 4 4.22 28.14 -1.69
CA SER A 4 4.30 26.93 -0.88
C SER A 4 5.46 26.10 -1.43
N PRO A 5 6.42 25.65 -0.60
CA PRO A 5 7.58 24.88 -1.08
C PRO A 5 7.17 23.54 -1.70
N PHE A 6 5.91 23.13 -1.54
CA PHE A 6 5.30 22.06 -2.34
C PHE A 6 5.18 22.44 -3.84
N ARG A 7 4.67 23.64 -4.16
CA ARG A 7 4.38 24.08 -5.54
C ARG A 7 5.62 24.47 -6.33
N GLU A 8 6.69 24.86 -5.66
CA GLU A 8 8.01 25.02 -6.27
C GLU A 8 8.62 23.69 -6.77
N ARG A 9 8.21 22.56 -6.17
CA ARG A 9 8.84 21.25 -6.37
C ARG A 9 7.96 20.25 -7.12
N PHE A 10 6.65 20.43 -7.12
CA PHE A 10 5.68 19.52 -7.75
C PHE A 10 4.64 20.30 -8.57
N GLN A 11 4.61 20.03 -9.86
CA GLN A 11 3.53 20.49 -10.75
C GLN A 11 2.42 19.44 -10.74
N LEU A 12 1.27 19.76 -10.12
CA LEU A 12 0.08 18.91 -10.20
C LEU A 12 -0.41 18.81 -11.65
N LEU A 13 -0.73 17.59 -12.08
CA LEU A 13 -1.26 17.23 -13.39
C LEU A 13 -2.74 16.84 -13.21
N ASP A 14 -3.11 15.63 -13.61
CA ASP A 14 -4.48 15.12 -13.56
C ASP A 14 -4.90 14.64 -12.14
N CYS A 15 -6.21 14.59 -11.89
CA CYS A 15 -6.81 14.18 -10.62
C CYS A 15 -7.39 12.77 -10.74
N ILE A 16 -6.63 11.77 -10.28
CA ILE A 16 -6.95 10.34 -10.49
C ILE A 16 -8.04 9.85 -9.52
N ALA A 17 -8.10 10.40 -8.31
CA ALA A 17 -9.16 10.10 -7.35
C ALA A 17 -9.60 11.37 -6.62
N ASP A 18 -10.91 11.64 -6.62
CA ASP A 18 -11.54 12.70 -5.84
C ASP A 18 -12.45 12.10 -4.76
N GLY A 19 -12.30 12.55 -3.52
CA GLY A 19 -12.90 11.93 -2.34
C GLY A 19 -12.36 12.56 -1.06
N PRO A 20 -12.41 11.86 0.09
CA PRO A 20 -11.88 12.37 1.37
C PRO A 20 -10.38 12.74 1.30
N VAL A 21 -9.62 12.02 0.48
CA VAL A 21 -8.22 12.33 0.11
C VAL A 21 -8.18 12.52 -1.40
N ARG A 22 -7.83 13.72 -1.86
CA ARG A 22 -7.71 14.00 -3.30
C ARG A 22 -6.32 13.56 -3.78
N SER A 23 -6.27 12.74 -4.81
CA SER A 23 -5.03 12.15 -5.32
C SER A 23 -4.78 12.58 -6.76
N HIS A 24 -3.61 13.16 -7.01
CA HIS A 24 -3.18 13.66 -8.30
C HIS A 24 -1.94 12.93 -8.80
N GLN A 25 -1.78 12.85 -10.13
CA GLN A 25 -0.45 12.73 -10.71
C GLN A 25 0.25 14.09 -10.60
N ALA A 26 1.56 14.07 -10.38
CA ALA A 26 2.37 15.28 -10.41
C ALA A 26 3.72 15.03 -11.09
N LEU A 27 4.25 16.06 -11.74
CA LEU A 27 5.62 16.08 -12.21
C LEU A 27 6.51 16.70 -11.11
N ALA A 28 7.43 15.92 -10.56
CA ALA A 28 8.47 16.45 -9.68
C ALA A 28 9.45 17.31 -10.47
N HIS A 29 10.11 18.28 -9.81
CA HIS A 29 11.14 19.14 -10.43
C HIS A 29 12.32 18.38 -11.06
N THR A 30 12.48 17.10 -10.75
CA THR A 30 13.46 16.17 -11.36
C THR A 30 13.01 15.60 -12.71
N GLY A 31 11.78 15.88 -13.15
CA GLY A 31 11.17 15.29 -14.34
C GLY A 31 10.53 13.92 -14.12
N VAL A 32 10.49 13.41 -12.87
CA VAL A 32 9.86 12.12 -12.54
C VAL A 32 8.38 12.31 -12.23
N VAL A 33 7.52 11.46 -12.80
CA VAL A 33 6.09 11.42 -12.44
C VAL A 33 5.92 10.70 -11.10
N VAL A 34 5.22 11.35 -10.18
CA VAL A 34 4.91 10.89 -8.82
C VAL A 34 3.41 11.01 -8.57
N MET A 35 2.94 10.45 -7.45
CA MET A 35 1.57 10.68 -6.99
C MET A 35 1.56 11.56 -5.74
N VAL A 36 0.60 12.47 -5.68
CA VAL A 36 0.42 13.42 -4.58
C VAL A 36 -0.96 13.24 -4.00
N HIS A 37 -1.02 13.03 -2.69
CA HIS A 37 -2.24 12.85 -1.91
C HIS A 37 -2.44 14.04 -0.99
N LEU A 38 -3.47 14.84 -1.24
CA LEU A 38 -3.92 15.94 -0.38
C LEU A 38 -4.87 15.35 0.67
N LEU A 39 -4.40 15.25 1.91
CA LEU A 39 -5.21 14.73 3.02
C LEU A 39 -6.18 15.82 3.53
N PRO A 40 -7.32 15.44 4.11
CA PRO A 40 -8.25 16.40 4.71
C PRO A 40 -7.62 17.04 5.95
N SER A 41 -7.93 18.30 6.24
CA SER A 41 -7.54 18.93 7.51
C SER A 41 -8.31 18.33 8.69
N GLY A 42 -7.72 18.41 9.90
CA GLY A 42 -8.34 17.93 11.15
C GLY A 42 -8.10 16.45 11.43
N GLU A 43 -8.92 15.87 12.32
CA GLU A 43 -8.74 14.51 12.86
C GLU A 43 -8.64 13.45 11.76
N ALA A 44 -9.54 13.48 10.76
CA ALA A 44 -9.54 12.53 9.65
C ALA A 44 -8.27 12.57 8.76
N GLY A 45 -7.49 13.66 8.84
CA GLY A 45 -6.16 13.76 8.26
C GLY A 45 -5.08 13.21 9.19
N GLN A 46 -5.19 13.47 10.50
CA GLN A 46 -4.28 12.97 11.53
C GLN A 46 -4.30 11.43 11.63
N ASP A 47 -5.48 10.81 11.57
CA ASP A 47 -5.63 9.34 11.55
C ASP A 47 -4.93 8.69 10.35
N ARG A 48 -4.97 9.36 9.18
CA ARG A 48 -4.29 8.90 7.97
C ARG A 48 -2.79 9.17 8.05
N MET A 49 -2.39 10.31 8.60
CA MET A 49 -0.99 10.63 8.86
C MET A 49 -0.32 9.62 9.80
N ALA A 50 -1.03 9.13 10.83
CA ALA A 50 -0.53 8.07 11.70
C ALA A 50 -0.26 6.75 10.94
N GLN A 51 -1.14 6.39 9.99
CA GLN A 51 -0.94 5.23 9.11
C GLN A 51 0.24 5.42 8.13
N VAL A 52 0.39 6.64 7.59
CA VAL A 52 1.50 7.02 6.70
C VAL A 52 2.85 6.97 7.42
N GLU A 53 2.94 7.47 8.66
CA GLU A 53 4.17 7.39 9.46
C GLU A 53 4.57 5.95 9.80
N ALA A 54 3.60 5.05 10.06
CA ALA A 54 3.88 3.63 10.22
C ALA A 54 4.51 2.99 8.97
N LEU A 55 4.17 3.50 7.77
CA LEU A 55 4.69 3.06 6.47
C LEU A 55 5.94 3.82 6.03
N ARG A 56 6.36 4.88 6.74
CA ARG A 56 7.52 5.70 6.37
C ARG A 56 8.84 4.95 6.46
N ASN A 57 8.89 3.89 7.27
CA ASN A 57 10.03 2.98 7.41
C ASN A 57 9.94 1.75 6.48
N ASP A 58 9.03 1.77 5.50
CA ASP A 58 8.87 0.69 4.52
C ASP A 58 10.14 0.50 3.67
N PRO A 59 10.70 -0.73 3.59
CA PRO A 59 11.98 -0.97 2.91
C PRO A 59 11.90 -0.82 1.38
N GLN A 60 10.70 -0.73 0.79
CA GLN A 60 10.52 -0.45 -0.63
C GLN A 60 10.50 1.05 -0.93
N GLY A 61 10.52 1.92 0.09
CA GLY A 61 10.54 3.38 -0.06
C GLY A 61 9.35 3.89 -0.87
N ARG A 62 8.14 3.47 -0.50
CA ARG A 62 6.89 3.75 -1.24
C ARG A 62 6.46 5.22 -1.08
N ILE A 63 6.60 5.74 0.13
CA ILE A 63 6.46 7.17 0.46
C ILE A 63 7.79 7.84 0.13
N LEU A 64 7.75 8.86 -0.73
CA LEU A 64 8.91 9.66 -1.12
C LEU A 64 9.07 10.86 -0.20
N GLU A 65 7.95 11.52 0.13
CA GLU A 65 7.95 12.71 0.97
C GLU A 65 6.61 12.88 1.71
N VAL A 66 6.67 13.55 2.85
CA VAL A 66 5.52 14.11 3.57
C VAL A 66 5.79 15.60 3.77
N THR A 67 4.85 16.44 3.37
CA THR A 67 4.94 17.91 3.43
C THR A 67 3.57 18.53 3.77
N GLU A 68 3.45 19.85 3.73
CA GLU A 68 2.19 20.56 3.99
C GLU A 68 1.94 21.61 2.89
N ASP A 69 0.69 21.69 2.39
CA ASP A 69 0.24 22.73 1.46
C ASP A 69 -1.03 23.40 1.98
N GLU A 70 -0.96 24.71 2.23
CA GLU A 70 -2.07 25.52 2.75
C GLU A 70 -2.66 25.00 4.09
N GLY A 71 -1.83 24.42 4.97
CA GLY A 71 -2.28 23.84 6.25
C GLY A 71 -2.94 22.45 6.12
N ARG A 72 -2.75 21.77 4.99
CA ARG A 72 -3.17 20.38 4.77
C ARG A 72 -1.94 19.48 4.65
N PRO A 73 -1.93 18.30 5.31
CA PRO A 73 -0.87 17.32 5.08
C PRO A 73 -0.92 16.82 3.63
N VAL A 74 0.26 16.74 3.01
CA VAL A 74 0.44 16.26 1.65
C VAL A 74 1.44 15.12 1.66
N VAL A 75 1.05 13.98 1.09
CA VAL A 75 1.91 12.79 1.01
C VAL A 75 2.27 12.55 -0.45
N VAL A 76 3.56 12.45 -0.73
CA VAL A 76 4.08 12.16 -2.08
C VAL A 76 4.57 10.72 -2.11
N THR A 77 4.06 9.94 -3.06
CA THR A 77 4.38 8.52 -3.25
C THR A 77 4.97 8.28 -4.64
N LYS A 78 5.62 7.12 -4.81
CA LYS A 78 5.93 6.61 -6.15
C LYS A 78 4.64 6.46 -6.95
N PHE A 79 4.72 6.63 -8.27
CA PHE A 79 3.59 6.37 -9.15
C PHE A 79 3.10 4.92 -9.01
N ILE A 80 1.79 4.73 -8.86
CA ILE A 80 1.13 3.43 -8.68
C ILE A 80 0.18 3.23 -9.88
N LEU A 81 0.39 2.13 -10.62
CA LEU A 81 -0.36 1.83 -11.85
C LEU A 81 -1.84 1.56 -11.56
N ASP A 82 -2.12 0.62 -10.67
CA ASP A 82 -3.47 0.16 -10.32
C ASP A 82 -4.05 0.96 -9.14
N PHE A 83 -3.92 2.29 -9.17
CA PHE A 83 -4.39 3.14 -8.08
C PHE A 83 -5.89 3.42 -8.15
N GLU A 84 -6.64 2.88 -7.19
CA GLU A 84 -8.06 3.18 -6.98
C GLU A 84 -8.27 4.36 -6.02
N SER A 85 -7.72 4.27 -4.80
CA SER A 85 -7.85 5.29 -3.77
C SER A 85 -6.76 5.18 -2.71
N PHE A 86 -6.48 6.29 -2.01
CA PHE A 86 -5.43 6.31 -0.97
C PHE A 86 -5.75 5.40 0.21
N ASP A 87 -7.03 5.34 0.63
CA ASP A 87 -7.49 4.45 1.71
C ASP A 87 -7.51 2.97 1.30
N ALA A 88 -7.71 2.62 0.02
CA ALA A 88 -7.51 1.26 -0.48
C ALA A 88 -6.02 0.88 -0.47
N TRP A 89 -5.18 1.77 -0.99
CA TRP A 89 -3.73 1.58 -1.03
C TRP A 89 -3.14 1.40 0.38
N LEU A 90 -3.47 2.27 1.35
CA LEU A 90 -3.02 2.17 2.74
C LEU A 90 -3.36 0.82 3.38
N ARG A 91 -4.58 0.30 3.15
CA ARG A 91 -5.00 -1.02 3.65
C ARG A 91 -4.20 -2.15 3.00
N GLN A 92 -3.96 -2.08 1.69
CA GLN A 92 -3.18 -3.08 0.96
C GLN A 92 -1.73 -3.15 1.46
N VAL A 93 -1.06 -1.99 1.61
CA VAL A 93 0.34 -1.96 2.09
C VAL A 93 0.45 -2.30 3.57
N GLY A 94 -0.52 -1.90 4.41
CA GLY A 94 -0.57 -2.27 5.82
C GLY A 94 -0.75 -3.78 6.04
N ALA A 95 -1.63 -4.43 5.27
CA ALA A 95 -1.80 -5.88 5.31
C ALA A 95 -0.53 -6.63 4.87
N GLY A 96 0.15 -6.15 3.83
CA GLY A 96 1.43 -6.74 3.37
C GLY A 96 2.55 -6.65 4.41
N SER A 97 2.62 -5.55 5.16
CA SER A 97 3.64 -5.35 6.21
C SER A 97 3.39 -6.17 7.48
N ALA A 98 2.18 -6.66 7.71
CA ALA A 98 1.85 -7.52 8.86
C ALA A 98 2.25 -9.00 8.66
N GLY A 99 2.60 -9.41 7.43
CA GLY A 99 2.86 -10.81 7.05
C GLY A 99 4.17 -11.44 7.53
N GLY A 100 4.78 -10.93 8.61
CA GLY A 100 6.07 -11.39 9.13
C GLY A 100 6.01 -12.64 10.02
N THR A 101 4.83 -12.95 10.58
CA THR A 101 4.61 -14.15 11.40
C THR A 101 3.24 -14.71 11.06
N PRO A 102 3.10 -15.94 10.54
CA PRO A 102 1.80 -16.58 10.48
C PRO A 102 1.26 -16.70 11.91
N PRO A 103 -0.05 -16.56 12.15
CA PRO A 103 -0.60 -16.97 13.43
C PRO A 103 -0.22 -18.44 13.61
N ALA A 104 0.60 -18.72 14.63
CA ALA A 104 0.88 -20.10 14.99
C ALA A 104 -0.47 -20.76 15.27
N GLU A 105 -0.82 -21.74 14.46
CA GLU A 105 -2.07 -22.47 14.54
C GLU A 105 -2.11 -23.15 15.91
N ALA A 106 -2.74 -22.48 16.88
CA ALA A 106 -2.95 -22.98 18.22
C ALA A 106 -3.97 -24.11 18.09
N GLY A 107 -3.45 -25.29 17.78
CA GLY A 107 -4.26 -26.47 17.49
C GLY A 107 -5.27 -26.75 18.59
N PRO A 108 -6.39 -27.41 18.28
CA PRO A 108 -7.51 -27.62 19.19
C PRO A 108 -7.11 -28.53 20.37
N ALA A 109 -6.50 -27.93 21.39
CA ALA A 109 -6.05 -28.60 22.59
C ALA A 109 -7.25 -28.84 23.53
N GLY A 110 -7.65 -30.10 23.64
CA GLY A 110 -8.39 -30.59 24.80
C GLY A 110 -9.89 -30.31 24.79
N ARG A 111 -10.65 -31.34 24.41
CA ARG A 111 -11.98 -31.56 24.98
C ARG A 111 -11.78 -31.80 26.48
N ASP A 112 -12.27 -30.91 27.34
CA ASP A 112 -12.51 -31.25 28.75
C ASP A 112 -14.02 -31.28 29.02
N LEU A 113 -14.44 -32.25 29.83
CA LEU A 113 -15.83 -32.65 30.00
C LEU A 113 -16.26 -32.45 31.45
N GLY A 114 -17.20 -31.52 31.67
CA GLY A 114 -18.03 -31.49 32.88
C GLY A 114 -17.93 -30.22 33.70
N GLY A 115 -19.08 -29.71 34.12
CA GLY A 115 -19.20 -28.50 34.95
C GLY A 115 -20.61 -27.93 34.90
N ASP A 116 -21.50 -28.49 35.72
CA ASP A 116 -22.95 -28.18 35.74
C ASP A 116 -23.28 -26.89 36.54
N ALA A 117 -24.56 -26.47 36.49
CA ALA A 117 -25.28 -25.58 37.41
C ALA A 117 -25.06 -24.03 37.41
N ALA A 118 -25.82 -23.36 36.53
CA ALA A 118 -26.92 -22.41 36.84
C ALA A 118 -26.78 -21.21 37.82
N THR A 119 -27.12 -20.00 37.32
CA THR A 119 -28.08 -18.99 37.89
C THR A 119 -27.97 -17.69 37.07
N GLN A 120 -28.89 -17.44 36.12
CA GLN A 120 -30.16 -16.70 36.25
C GLN A 120 -30.01 -15.17 36.45
N GLY A 121 -30.39 -14.41 35.43
CA GLY A 121 -30.51 -12.95 35.44
C GLY A 121 -31.29 -12.46 34.21
N SER A 122 -32.61 -12.28 34.35
CA SER A 122 -33.53 -11.98 33.24
C SER A 122 -33.87 -10.48 33.08
N ALA A 123 -34.50 -10.20 31.93
CA ALA A 123 -35.22 -8.98 31.52
C ALA A 123 -34.34 -7.84 30.94
N GLY A 124 -34.65 -7.30 29.75
CA GLY A 124 -35.70 -7.70 28.79
C GLY A 124 -35.75 -6.80 27.55
N GLY A 125 -36.48 -7.21 26.51
CA GLY A 125 -36.65 -6.44 25.28
C GLY A 125 -37.41 -7.24 24.21
N VAL A 126 -38.67 -6.89 23.97
CA VAL A 126 -39.55 -7.55 22.98
C VAL A 126 -39.56 -6.79 21.64
N GLY A 127 -39.50 -7.50 20.51
CA GLY A 127 -39.61 -6.92 19.16
C GLY A 127 -39.69 -7.95 18.02
N ALA A 128 -40.67 -7.80 17.11
CA ALA A 128 -41.08 -8.74 16.04
C ALA A 128 -41.53 -7.92 14.80
N VAL A 129 -41.49 -8.34 13.52
CA VAL A 129 -41.16 -9.59 12.76
C VAL A 129 -40.79 -9.15 11.31
N GLY A 130 -40.23 -9.96 10.39
CA GLY A 130 -39.82 -11.37 10.44
C GLY A 130 -40.23 -12.17 9.18
N SER A 131 -39.48 -12.04 8.08
CA SER A 131 -39.69 -12.71 6.77
C SER A 131 -38.41 -13.46 6.35
N GLN A 132 -38.41 -14.80 6.34
CA GLN A 132 -38.56 -15.69 5.15
C GLN A 132 -37.34 -15.72 4.19
N GLY A 133 -36.67 -16.88 4.12
CA GLY A 133 -35.66 -17.24 3.09
C GLY A 133 -36.31 -17.64 1.75
N PRO A 134 -35.54 -18.15 0.75
CA PRO A 134 -34.88 -19.49 0.82
C PRO A 134 -33.55 -19.52 -0.01
N PRO A 135 -33.00 -20.67 -0.49
CA PRO A 135 -33.14 -22.08 -0.10
C PRO A 135 -31.81 -22.74 0.35
N GLU A 136 -31.86 -24.03 0.70
CA GLU A 136 -30.69 -24.89 0.92
C GLU A 136 -29.94 -25.21 -0.39
N GLU A 137 -28.60 -25.27 -0.33
CA GLU A 137 -27.76 -25.92 -1.33
C GLU A 137 -27.19 -27.23 -0.74
N ASP A 138 -27.67 -28.37 -1.25
CA ASP A 138 -27.13 -29.70 -1.02
C ASP A 138 -26.56 -30.25 -2.34
N GLY A 139 -25.33 -30.75 -2.30
CA GLY A 139 -24.52 -31.11 -3.47
C GLY A 139 -23.05 -31.25 -3.06
N GLN A 140 -22.60 -32.37 -2.49
CA GLN A 140 -22.30 -33.63 -3.19
C GLN A 140 -21.10 -33.46 -4.14
N ASP A 141 -19.86 -33.67 -3.66
CA ASP A 141 -19.15 -34.96 -3.54
C ASP A 141 -18.45 -35.40 -4.83
N GLY A 142 -17.15 -35.75 -4.72
CA GLY A 142 -16.25 -36.06 -5.83
C GLY A 142 -15.51 -34.84 -6.40
N GLY A 143 -14.20 -34.85 -6.56
CA GLY A 143 -13.23 -35.89 -6.22
C GLY A 143 -11.80 -35.46 -6.57
N ASP A 144 -10.86 -36.31 -6.14
CA ASP A 144 -9.53 -36.51 -6.72
C ASP A 144 -8.47 -35.38 -6.73
N GLU A 145 -7.33 -35.75 -6.12
CA GLU A 145 -5.98 -35.30 -6.50
C GLU A 145 -5.62 -33.81 -6.30
N ASP A 146 -5.38 -33.42 -5.03
CA ASP A 146 -4.55 -32.25 -4.68
C ASP A 146 -3.06 -32.53 -5.04
N GLY A 147 -2.79 -32.54 -6.34
CA GLY A 147 -1.47 -32.25 -6.89
C GLY A 147 -1.39 -30.76 -7.23
N PRO A 148 -0.19 -30.16 -7.26
CA PRO A 148 -0.04 -28.75 -7.63
C PRO A 148 -0.61 -28.53 -9.04
N GLY A 149 -1.68 -27.73 -9.12
CA GLY A 149 -2.50 -27.56 -10.31
C GLY A 149 -1.71 -27.12 -11.56
N GLU A 150 -2.27 -27.41 -12.74
CA GLU A 150 -1.57 -27.23 -14.03
C GLU A 150 -0.94 -25.85 -14.24
N PHE A 151 -1.53 -24.80 -13.65
CA PHE A 151 -0.99 -23.43 -13.70
C PHE A 151 0.45 -23.35 -13.18
N THR A 152 0.79 -24.08 -12.12
CA THR A 152 2.14 -24.12 -11.53
C THR A 152 3.17 -24.82 -12.43
N ARG A 153 2.72 -25.63 -13.42
CA ARG A 153 3.63 -26.30 -14.37
C ARG A 153 4.16 -25.37 -15.45
N MET A 154 3.46 -24.29 -15.79
CA MET A 154 3.91 -23.33 -16.81
C MET A 154 5.06 -22.41 -16.35
N PHE A 155 5.24 -22.25 -15.04
CA PHE A 155 6.29 -21.39 -14.45
C PHE A 155 7.51 -22.17 -13.96
N ARG A 156 7.74 -23.39 -14.47
CA ARG A 156 8.94 -24.16 -14.11
C ARG A 156 10.19 -23.45 -14.64
N ALA A 157 11.11 -23.16 -13.73
CA ALA A 157 12.23 -22.24 -13.96
C ALA A 157 13.07 -22.58 -15.20
N VAL A 158 13.34 -21.55 -16.00
CA VAL A 158 14.49 -21.54 -16.91
C VAL A 158 15.76 -21.47 -16.06
N ASP A 159 16.63 -22.45 -16.26
CA ASP A 159 17.98 -22.50 -15.71
C ASP A 159 18.80 -21.32 -16.27
N PRO A 160 19.32 -20.40 -15.42
CA PRO A 160 20.21 -19.36 -15.90
C PRO A 160 21.61 -19.96 -16.15
N PRO A 161 22.18 -19.82 -17.35
CA PRO A 161 23.49 -20.39 -17.64
C PRO A 161 24.56 -19.74 -16.74
N PRO A 162 25.55 -20.51 -16.26
CA PRO A 162 26.74 -19.94 -15.65
C PRO A 162 27.63 -19.27 -16.72
N GLU A 163 28.55 -18.42 -16.25
CA GLU A 163 29.47 -17.58 -17.03
C GLU A 163 28.84 -16.30 -17.63
N ALA A 164 29.48 -15.13 -17.62
CA ALA A 164 30.90 -14.87 -17.37
C ALA A 164 31.15 -13.75 -16.35
N ALA A 165 32.24 -13.88 -15.59
CA ALA A 165 32.82 -12.76 -14.87
C ALA A 165 33.37 -11.73 -15.88
N SER A 166 32.90 -10.49 -15.80
CA SER A 166 33.48 -9.37 -16.55
C SER A 166 33.91 -8.27 -15.60
N THR A 167 35.18 -8.37 -15.16
CA THR A 167 35.89 -7.28 -14.50
C THR A 167 36.05 -6.12 -15.48
N ARG A 168 35.47 -4.96 -15.18
CA ARG A 168 36.04 -3.69 -15.64
C ARG A 168 35.85 -2.60 -14.58
N ALA A 169 36.97 -2.24 -13.96
CA ALA A 169 37.07 -1.06 -13.13
C ALA A 169 37.19 0.21 -14.00
N ASP A 170 36.99 1.35 -13.34
CA ASP A 170 37.61 2.64 -13.62
C ASP A 170 37.40 3.29 -15.00
N GLU A 171 36.51 4.29 -15.05
CA GLU A 171 36.79 5.61 -15.65
C GLU A 171 35.72 6.63 -15.20
N PRO A 172 36.06 7.65 -14.36
CA PRO A 172 35.16 8.76 -14.10
C PRO A 172 35.13 9.76 -15.29
N PRO A 173 33.97 10.30 -15.69
CA PRO A 173 33.89 11.25 -16.80
C PRO A 173 34.62 12.55 -16.46
N GLN A 174 35.50 13.02 -17.36
CA GLN A 174 36.19 14.29 -17.17
C GLN A 174 35.22 15.48 -17.30
N PRO A 175 35.36 16.53 -16.45
CA PRO A 175 34.56 17.73 -16.57
C PRO A 175 34.96 18.50 -17.84
N HIS A 176 33.97 18.82 -18.67
CA HIS A 176 34.19 19.65 -19.85
C HIS A 176 34.46 21.10 -19.43
N GLU A 177 35.64 21.63 -19.74
CA GLU A 177 35.96 23.04 -19.53
C GLU A 177 35.01 23.93 -20.35
N GLY A 178 34.45 24.95 -19.69
CA GLY A 178 33.57 25.93 -20.33
C GLY A 178 34.33 26.89 -21.26
N PRO A 179 33.61 27.62 -22.14
CA PRO A 179 34.23 28.60 -23.02
C PRO A 179 34.90 29.74 -22.23
N PRO A 180 36.02 30.31 -22.74
CA PRO A 180 36.72 31.40 -22.07
C PRO A 180 35.86 32.68 -22.01
N PRO A 181 36.04 33.53 -20.99
CA PRO A 181 35.34 34.81 -20.90
C PRO A 181 35.77 35.78 -22.02
N PRO A 182 34.89 36.71 -22.44
CA PRO A 182 35.25 37.74 -23.41
C PRO A 182 36.22 38.78 -22.82
N ASP A 183 37.12 39.29 -23.65
CA ASP A 183 38.07 40.35 -23.31
C ASP A 183 37.35 41.68 -22.97
N PRO A 184 37.77 42.40 -21.91
CA PRO A 184 37.24 43.72 -21.62
C PRO A 184 37.81 44.77 -22.60
N THR A 185 36.92 45.54 -23.23
CA THR A 185 37.24 46.74 -24.04
C THR A 185 36.90 48.01 -23.27
#